data_AF-A0A6N8ZX03-F1
#
_entry.id   AF-A0A6N8ZX03-F1
#
_cell.length_a   1.000
_cell.length_b   1.000
_cell.length_c   1.000
_cell.angle_alpha   90.00
_cell.angle_beta   90.00
_cell.angle_gamma   90.00
#
_symmetry.space_group_name_H-M   'P 1'
#
loop_
_entity.id
_entity.type
_entity.pdbx_description
1 polymer ?
#
loop_
_entity_poly.entity_id
_entity_poly.type
_entity_poly.pdbx_seq_one_letter_code
_entity_poly.pdbx_strand_id
1 'polypeptide(L)'
;MELHQIKDQGAEPPRVVLPMPEADLTERIQAARTIGEISAVVADSPQSIEAWAALAKLHEEAEDGAEGLVSAYACYRVGYHRGLDALRQSGWRGSQLVRWEDVSNRGFLRCLAGLGRLAGRIGEQDEADRCADFLARLDPT
;
A
#
# COMPACT_ATOMS: atom_id res chain seq x y z
N MET A 1 -0.56 -13.10 -51.32
CA MET A 1 0.38 -13.51 -50.26
C MET A 1 0.51 -12.32 -49.32
N GLU A 2 -0.48 -12.15 -48.44
CA GLU A 2 -0.52 -11.03 -47.50
C GLU A 2 0.33 -11.36 -46.28
N LEU A 3 1.38 -10.57 -46.07
CA LEU A 3 2.17 -10.56 -44.86
C LEU A 3 1.30 -10.01 -43.73
N HIS A 4 0.75 -10.90 -42.90
CA HIS A 4 0.17 -10.51 -41.62
C HIS A 4 1.28 -9.87 -40.76
N GLN A 5 1.19 -8.56 -40.56
CA GLN A 5 1.94 -7.88 -39.50
C GLN A 5 1.48 -8.44 -38.15
N ILE A 6 2.29 -9.35 -37.59
CA ILE A 6 2.22 -9.67 -36.18
C ILE A 6 2.64 -8.40 -35.45
N LYS A 7 1.67 -7.64 -34.93
CA LYS A 7 1.94 -6.61 -33.93
C LYS A 7 2.51 -7.36 -32.73
N ASP A 8 3.80 -7.19 -32.51
CA ASP A 8 4.48 -7.59 -31.30
C ASP A 8 3.80 -6.85 -30.14
N GLN A 9 2.84 -7.50 -29.49
CA GLN A 9 2.32 -7.04 -28.21
C GLN A 9 3.40 -7.35 -27.21
N GLY A 10 4.34 -6.40 -27.06
CA GLY A 10 5.46 -6.53 -26.14
C GLY A 10 4.98 -7.05 -24.80
N ALA A 11 5.62 -8.11 -24.31
CA ALA A 11 5.24 -8.77 -23.07
C ALA A 11 5.10 -7.73 -21.94
N GLU A 12 4.04 -7.84 -21.14
CA GLU A 12 3.84 -6.96 -19.99
C GLU A 12 5.09 -6.99 -19.09
N PRO A 13 5.56 -5.85 -18.57
CA PRO A 13 6.69 -5.84 -17.66
C PRO A 13 6.43 -6.78 -16.47
N PRO A 14 7.47 -7.46 -15.95
CA PRO A 14 7.29 -8.38 -14.84
C PRO A 14 6.70 -7.65 -13.63
N ARG A 15 5.72 -8.30 -12.98
CA ARG A 15 5.05 -7.79 -11.78
C ARG A 15 5.17 -8.75 -10.61
N VAL A 16 5.12 -8.20 -9.40
CA VAL A 16 5.09 -8.96 -8.15
C VAL A 16 3.69 -8.83 -7.53
N VAL A 17 3.14 -9.97 -7.13
CA VAL A 17 1.84 -10.07 -6.45
C VAL A 17 2.09 -10.58 -5.04
N LEU A 18 1.64 -9.82 -4.05
CA LEU A 18 1.73 -10.24 -2.65
C LEU A 18 0.81 -11.45 -2.38
N PRO A 19 1.16 -12.32 -1.41
CA PRO A 19 0.26 -13.39 -1.00
C PRO A 19 -1.05 -12.80 -0.45
N MET A 20 -2.16 -13.50 -0.68
CA MET A 20 -3.42 -13.14 -0.05
C MET A 20 -3.34 -13.38 1.46
N PRO A 21 -3.88 -12.46 2.29
CA PRO A 21 -4.02 -12.70 3.73
C PRO A 21 -4.99 -13.87 3.99
N GLU A 22 -4.83 -14.49 5.15
CA GLU A 22 -5.79 -15.48 5.67
C GLU A 22 -7.22 -14.90 5.72
N ALA A 23 -8.21 -15.75 5.49
CA ALA A 23 -9.61 -15.32 5.43
C ALA A 23 -10.10 -14.72 6.75
N ASP A 24 -9.75 -15.32 7.90
CA ASP A 24 -10.14 -14.80 9.22
C ASP A 24 -9.57 -13.40 9.47
N LEU A 25 -8.29 -13.19 9.14
CA LEU A 25 -7.64 -11.89 9.28
C LEU A 25 -8.34 -10.85 8.39
N THR A 26 -8.71 -11.23 7.17
CA THR A 26 -9.45 -10.36 6.26
C THR A 26 -10.81 -9.95 6.84
N GLU A 27 -11.57 -10.92 7.38
CA GLU A 27 -12.86 -10.67 8.01
C GLU A 27 -12.72 -9.75 9.23
N ARG A 28 -11.71 -9.97 10.09
CA ARG A 28 -11.44 -9.13 11.27
C ARG A 28 -11.11 -7.68 10.89
N ILE A 29 -10.28 -7.47 9.87
CA ILE A 29 -9.98 -6.13 9.35
C ILE A 29 -11.25 -5.47 8.81
N GLN A 30 -12.05 -6.21 8.04
CA GLN A 30 -13.29 -5.71 7.46
C GLN A 30 -14.41 -5.49 8.50
N ALA A 31 -14.33 -6.11 9.67
CA ALA A 31 -15.29 -5.94 10.76
C ALA A 31 -14.96 -4.76 11.68
N ALA A 32 -13.68 -4.39 11.82
CA ALA A 32 -13.26 -3.28 12.67
C ALA A 32 -13.83 -1.94 12.18
N ARG A 33 -14.36 -1.13 13.10
CA ARG A 33 -14.96 0.20 12.80
C ARG A 33 -14.29 1.33 13.58
N THR A 34 -13.54 1.00 14.61
CA THR A 34 -12.86 1.97 15.50
C THR A 34 -11.36 1.77 15.50
N ILE A 35 -10.62 2.83 15.88
CA ILE A 35 -9.15 2.77 16.06
C ILE A 35 -8.77 1.65 17.03
N GLY A 36 -9.51 1.47 18.13
CA GLY A 36 -9.22 0.44 19.12
C GLY A 36 -9.36 -0.99 18.57
N GLU A 37 -10.43 -1.27 17.82
CA GLU A 37 -10.66 -2.58 17.22
C GLU A 37 -9.58 -2.94 16.19
N ILE A 38 -9.26 -2.02 15.27
CA ILE A 38 -8.23 -2.30 14.26
C ILE A 38 -6.83 -2.34 14.89
N SER A 39 -6.59 -1.58 15.97
CA SER A 39 -5.33 -1.66 16.71
C SER A 39 -5.11 -3.03 17.34
N ALA A 40 -6.17 -3.66 17.86
CA ALA A 40 -6.08 -5.04 18.36
C ALA A 40 -5.74 -6.03 17.23
N VAL A 41 -6.32 -5.86 16.04
CA VAL A 41 -5.97 -6.67 14.86
C VAL A 41 -4.50 -6.46 14.46
N VAL A 42 -4.02 -5.22 14.46
CA VAL A 42 -2.61 -4.89 14.18
C VAL A 42 -1.68 -5.51 15.22
N ALA A 43 -2.04 -5.47 16.50
CA ALA A 43 -1.24 -6.05 17.57
C ALA A 43 -1.11 -7.58 17.44
N ASP A 44 -2.21 -8.26 17.07
CA ASP A 44 -2.23 -9.70 16.84
C ASP A 44 -1.56 -10.10 15.52
N SER A 45 -1.54 -9.22 14.52
CA SER A 45 -1.04 -9.48 13.17
C SER A 45 -0.20 -8.31 12.65
N PRO A 46 0.96 -8.02 13.26
CA PRO A 46 1.73 -6.80 12.98
C PRO A 46 2.40 -6.76 11.60
N GLN A 47 2.40 -7.88 10.89
CA GLN A 47 2.87 -7.99 9.51
C GLN A 47 1.76 -7.67 8.48
N SER A 48 0.50 -7.54 8.91
CA SER A 48 -0.63 -7.27 8.03
C SER A 48 -0.62 -5.84 7.50
N ILE A 49 -0.27 -5.70 6.22
CA ILE A 49 -0.20 -4.40 5.54
C ILE A 49 -1.59 -3.75 5.47
N GLU A 50 -2.63 -4.54 5.16
CA GLU A 50 -4.01 -4.04 5.07
C GLU A 50 -4.53 -3.56 6.43
N ALA A 51 -4.16 -4.22 7.53
CA ALA A 51 -4.54 -3.76 8.88
C ALA A 51 -3.88 -2.40 9.21
N TRP A 52 -2.61 -2.21 8.85
CA TRP A 52 -1.93 -0.92 8.99
C TRP A 52 -2.56 0.17 8.12
N ALA A 53 -2.93 -0.15 6.86
CA ALA A 53 -3.62 0.78 5.97
C ALA A 53 -4.99 1.20 6.55
N ALA A 54 -5.75 0.26 7.11
CA ALA A 54 -7.03 0.52 7.75
C ALA A 54 -6.89 1.39 9.02
N LEU A 55 -5.92 1.08 9.89
CA LEU A 55 -5.62 1.88 11.08
C LEU A 55 -5.23 3.32 10.71
N ALA A 56 -4.35 3.49 9.72
CA ALA A 56 -3.95 4.80 9.24
C ALA A 56 -5.14 5.62 8.72
N LYS A 57 -6.02 4.99 7.94
CA LYS A 57 -7.24 5.61 7.44
C LYS A 57 -8.18 6.05 8.57
N LEU A 58 -8.39 5.21 9.58
CA LEU A 58 -9.24 5.59 10.73
C LEU A 58 -8.65 6.76 11.52
N HIS A 59 -7.33 6.84 11.69
CA HIS A 59 -6.69 8.02 12.29
C HIS A 59 -6.85 9.28 11.43
N GLU A 60 -6.78 9.15 10.10
CA GLU A 60 -7.00 10.26 9.17
C GLU A 60 -8.46 10.76 9.21
N GLU A 61 -9.43 9.88 9.49
CA GLU A 61 -10.87 10.20 9.54
C GLU A 61 -11.35 10.68 10.92
N ALA A 62 -10.71 10.25 12.01
CA ALA A 62 -11.22 10.47 13.37
C ALA A 62 -11.03 11.90 13.87
N GLU A 63 -9.95 12.59 13.50
CA GLU A 63 -9.60 13.89 14.06
C GLU A 63 -9.01 14.85 13.02
N ASP A 64 -9.61 16.03 12.93
CA ASP A 64 -9.00 17.20 12.29
C ASP A 64 -7.99 17.83 13.26
N GLY A 65 -6.71 17.46 13.10
CA GLY A 65 -5.66 18.01 13.95
C GLY A 65 -4.30 17.38 13.73
N ALA A 66 -3.28 17.95 14.37
CA ALA A 66 -1.90 17.47 14.26
C ALA A 66 -1.74 16.04 14.82
N GLU A 67 -2.48 15.66 15.84
CA GLU A 67 -2.38 14.34 16.47
C GLU A 67 -2.89 13.21 15.56
N GLY A 68 -4.10 13.34 15.02
CA GLY A 68 -4.63 12.43 14.00
C GLY A 68 -3.74 12.35 12.77
N LEU A 69 -3.24 13.50 12.30
CA LEU A 69 -2.30 13.58 11.17
C LEU A 69 -1.01 12.81 11.41
N VAL A 70 -0.35 13.04 12.54
CA VAL A 70 0.91 12.37 12.89
C VAL A 70 0.68 10.87 13.10
N SER A 71 -0.43 10.48 13.74
CA SER A 71 -0.78 9.07 13.96
C SER A 71 -1.03 8.34 12.64
N ALA A 72 -1.80 8.92 11.73
CA ALA A 72 -2.04 8.37 10.41
C ALA A 72 -0.75 8.27 9.58
N TYR A 73 0.09 9.32 9.59
CA TYR A 73 1.39 9.33 8.89
C TYR A 73 2.34 8.24 9.42
N ALA A 74 2.39 8.04 10.74
CA ALA A 74 3.16 6.96 11.35
C ALA A 74 2.63 5.58 10.94
N CYS A 75 1.31 5.36 10.98
CA CYS A 75 0.70 4.09 10.59
C CYS A 75 0.92 3.76 9.11
N TYR A 76 0.74 4.73 8.20
CA TYR A 76 1.03 4.54 6.77
C TYR A 76 2.50 4.21 6.54
N ARG A 77 3.43 4.85 7.24
CA ARG A 77 4.88 4.56 7.14
C ARG A 77 5.19 3.12 7.56
N VAL A 78 4.60 2.66 8.67
CA VAL A 78 4.80 1.27 9.12
C VAL A 78 4.25 0.29 8.08
N GLY A 79 3.02 0.50 7.60
CA GLY A 79 2.43 -0.35 6.57
C GLY A 79 3.23 -0.35 5.26
N TYR A 80 3.77 0.79 4.85
CA TYR A 80 4.68 0.92 3.71
C TYR A 80 5.94 0.06 3.89
N HIS A 81 6.61 0.13 5.04
CA HIS A 81 7.79 -0.68 5.32
C HIS A 81 7.48 -2.18 5.40
N ARG A 82 6.37 -2.57 6.04
CA ARG A 82 5.90 -3.97 6.04
C ARG A 82 5.62 -4.48 4.63
N GLY A 83 5.06 -3.62 3.76
CA GLY A 83 4.86 -3.94 2.36
C GLY A 83 6.17 -4.11 1.59
N LEU A 84 7.17 -3.24 1.80
CA LEU A 84 8.49 -3.42 1.20
C LEU A 84 9.14 -4.75 1.61
N ASP A 85 9.02 -5.14 2.87
CA ASP A 85 9.55 -6.42 3.36
C ASP A 85 8.84 -7.61 2.71
N ALA A 86 7.50 -7.58 2.64
CA ALA A 86 6.71 -8.61 1.99
C ALA A 86 6.99 -8.71 0.48
N LEU A 87 7.17 -7.58 -0.20
CA LEU A 87 7.55 -7.52 -1.61
C LEU A 87 8.91 -8.16 -1.85
N ARG A 88 9.93 -7.84 -1.03
CA ARG A 88 11.27 -8.44 -1.14
C ARG A 88 11.24 -9.95 -0.94
N GLN A 89 10.45 -10.43 0.03
CA GLN A 89 10.21 -11.85 0.26
C GLN A 89 9.51 -12.50 -0.95
N SER A 90 8.62 -11.77 -1.61
CA SER A 90 7.92 -12.18 -2.84
C SER A 90 8.76 -12.00 -4.12
N GLY A 91 10.07 -11.76 -3.99
CA GLY A 91 11.00 -11.67 -5.14
C GLY A 91 11.14 -10.29 -5.77
N TRP A 92 10.55 -9.24 -5.20
CA TRP A 92 10.73 -7.87 -5.69
C TRP A 92 12.19 -7.41 -5.53
N ARG A 93 12.70 -6.75 -6.56
CA ARG A 93 14.10 -6.27 -6.65
C ARG A 93 14.21 -4.77 -6.92
N GLY A 94 13.10 -4.04 -6.87
CA GLY A 94 13.08 -2.58 -6.99
C GLY A 94 12.50 -2.04 -8.31
N SER A 95 12.27 -2.89 -9.31
CA SER A 95 11.91 -2.47 -10.66
C SER A 95 10.68 -3.15 -11.24
N GLN A 96 10.23 -4.26 -10.64
CA GLN A 96 9.01 -4.93 -11.08
C GLN A 96 7.78 -4.12 -10.67
N LEU A 97 6.73 -4.23 -11.48
CA LEU A 97 5.44 -3.61 -11.21
C LEU A 97 4.79 -4.21 -9.97
N VAL A 98 4.00 -3.40 -9.27
CA VAL A 98 3.16 -3.80 -8.14
C VAL A 98 1.81 -3.12 -8.37
N ARG A 99 0.91 -3.83 -9.04
CA ARG A 99 -0.30 -3.26 -9.63
C ARG A 99 -1.46 -3.17 -8.65
N TRP A 100 -2.31 -2.18 -8.82
CA TRP A 100 -3.56 -2.00 -8.07
C TRP A 100 -4.63 -3.04 -8.40
N GLU A 101 -4.63 -3.56 -9.63
CA GLU A 101 -5.57 -4.61 -10.04
C GLU A 101 -5.41 -5.89 -9.20
N ASP A 102 -4.18 -6.20 -8.77
CA ASP A 102 -3.89 -7.30 -7.86
C ASP A 102 -4.34 -6.92 -6.45
N VAL A 103 -5.41 -7.55 -5.97
CA VAL A 103 -6.09 -7.17 -4.72
C VAL A 103 -5.14 -7.19 -3.51
N SER A 104 -4.24 -8.16 -3.42
CA SER A 104 -3.26 -8.28 -2.33
C SER A 104 -2.24 -7.14 -2.29
N ASN A 105 -2.00 -6.46 -3.40
CA ASN A 105 -1.07 -5.33 -3.47
C ASN A 105 -1.69 -4.02 -2.94
N ARG A 106 -3.02 -3.93 -2.88
CA ARG A 106 -3.73 -2.68 -2.57
C ARG A 106 -3.38 -2.12 -1.20
N GLY A 107 -3.16 -2.97 -0.19
CA GLY A 107 -2.75 -2.52 1.14
C GLY A 107 -1.44 -1.72 1.08
N PHE A 108 -0.44 -2.25 0.37
CA PHE A 108 0.85 -1.57 0.20
C PHE A 108 0.70 -0.25 -0.57
N LEU A 109 -0.05 -0.27 -1.67
CA LEU A 109 -0.26 0.92 -2.50
C LEU A 109 -1.04 2.02 -1.76
N ARG A 110 -2.02 1.65 -0.94
CA ARG A 110 -2.72 2.58 -0.05
C ARG A 110 -1.78 3.18 0.99
N CYS A 111 -0.90 2.37 1.59
CA CYS A 111 0.10 2.87 2.53
C CYS A 111 1.08 3.85 1.88
N LEU A 112 1.61 3.53 0.70
CA LEU A 112 2.50 4.43 -0.04
C LEU A 112 1.80 5.74 -0.43
N ALA A 113 0.58 5.65 -0.96
CA ALA A 113 -0.18 6.83 -1.34
C ALA A 113 -0.56 7.69 -0.11
N GLY A 114 -0.97 7.07 0.99
CA GLY A 114 -1.30 7.75 2.25
C GLY A 114 -0.08 8.44 2.86
N LEU A 115 1.06 7.75 2.88
CA LEU A 115 2.34 8.29 3.33
C LEU A 115 2.71 9.57 2.56
N GLY A 116 2.68 9.51 1.22
CA GLY A 116 3.00 10.66 0.37
C GLY A 116 2.03 11.84 0.56
N ARG A 117 0.72 11.58 0.62
CA ARG A 117 -0.28 12.64 0.87
C ARG A 117 -0.04 13.33 2.21
N LEU A 118 0.16 12.56 3.28
CA LEU A 118 0.34 13.13 4.62
C LEU A 118 1.70 13.79 4.79
N ALA A 119 2.75 13.30 4.13
CA ALA A 119 4.05 13.97 4.05
C ALA A 119 3.89 15.41 3.52
N GLY A 120 3.16 15.59 2.43
CA GLY A 120 2.88 16.92 1.87
C GLY A 120 2.09 17.81 2.84
N ARG A 121 1.11 17.25 3.56
CA ARG A 121 0.30 18.00 4.56
C ARG A 121 1.14 18.50 5.74
N ILE A 122 2.19 17.77 6.14
CA ILE A 122 3.08 18.16 7.25
C ILE A 122 4.31 18.96 6.78
N GLY A 123 4.42 19.26 5.47
CA GLY A 123 5.51 20.06 4.91
C GLY A 123 6.75 19.26 4.47
N GLU A 124 6.71 17.93 4.46
CA GLU A 124 7.79 17.08 3.94
C GLU A 124 7.63 16.83 2.43
N GLN A 125 7.80 17.87 1.62
CA GLN A 125 7.56 17.81 0.18
C GLN A 125 8.45 16.77 -0.52
N ASP A 126 9.73 16.65 -0.13
CA ASP A 126 10.66 15.68 -0.71
C ASP A 126 10.16 14.23 -0.56
N GLU A 127 9.50 13.90 0.56
CA GLU A 127 8.93 12.57 0.78
C GLU A 127 7.64 12.38 -0.02
N ALA A 128 6.82 13.42 -0.13
CA ALA A 128 5.62 13.40 -0.96
C ALA A 128 5.98 13.11 -2.43
N ASP A 129 6.98 13.81 -2.97
CA ASP A 129 7.44 13.65 -4.35
C ASP A 129 8.03 12.26 -4.58
N ARG A 130 8.89 11.78 -3.67
CA ARG A 130 9.42 10.40 -3.74
C ARG A 130 8.32 9.35 -3.73
N CYS A 131 7.29 9.51 -2.92
CA CYS A 131 6.17 8.59 -2.87
C CYS A 131 5.37 8.60 -4.16
N ALA A 132 5.09 9.78 -4.73
CA ALA A 132 4.37 9.94 -5.99
C ALA A 132 5.12 9.30 -7.16
N ASP A 133 6.42 9.61 -7.29
CA ASP A 133 7.29 9.03 -8.32
C ASP A 133 7.42 7.51 -8.17
N PHE A 134 7.43 7.02 -6.93
CA PHE A 134 7.50 5.59 -6.70
C PHE A 134 6.17 4.90 -7.06
N LEU A 135 5.03 5.47 -6.68
CA LEU A 135 3.72 4.94 -7.00
C LEU A 135 3.51 4.86 -8.52
N ALA A 136 3.84 5.91 -9.26
CA ALA A 136 3.73 5.95 -10.72
C ALA A 136 4.62 4.90 -11.43
N ARG A 137 5.77 4.54 -10.83
CA ARG A 137 6.63 3.47 -11.35
C ARG A 137 6.10 2.08 -11.04
N LEU A 138 5.46 1.89 -9.89
CA LEU A 138 4.91 0.59 -9.48
C LEU A 138 3.64 0.26 -10.26
N ASP A 139 2.81 1.26 -10.51
CA ASP A 139 1.58 1.12 -11.28
C ASP A 139 1.37 2.31 -12.24
N PRO A 140 1.81 2.19 -13.50
CA PRO A 140 1.72 3.26 -14.49
C PRO A 140 0.35 3.37 -15.21
N THR A 141 -0.65 2.56 -14.84
CA THR A 141 -2.00 2.57 -15.45
C THR A 141 -3.02 3.23 -14.54
#